data_AF-A0A0D0VW48-F1
#
_entry.id   AF-A0A0D0VW48-F1
#
_cell.length_a   1.000
_cell.length_b   1.000
_cell.length_c   1.000
_cell.angle_alpha   90.00
_cell.angle_beta   90.00
_cell.angle_gamma   90.00
#
_symmetry.space_group_name_H-M   'P 1'
#
loop_
_entity.id
_entity.type
_entity.pdbx_description
1 polymer ?
#
loop_
_entity_poly.entity_id
_entity_poly.type
_entity_poly.pdbx_seq_one_letter_code
_entity_poly.pdbx_strand_id
1 'polypeptide(L)'
;MSGEPDAWEILDFLCQISTLTWGEIMAQMTGPSHKRHKKHHSYPIDSVGATAQARLTHLHLDEVTDELFRFRLSGVKRLWGFRADEVFHVLWWDPDHQVCPTDRN
;
A
#
# COMPACT_ATOMS: atom_id res chain seq x y z
N MET A 1 -8.93 15.20 18.29
CA MET A 1 -7.46 15.35 18.17
C MET A 1 -6.87 14.00 17.75
N SER A 2 -7.00 13.61 16.49
CA SER A 2 -6.76 12.23 16.04
C SER A 2 -5.87 12.12 14.79
N GLY A 3 -5.06 13.14 14.49
CA GLY A 3 -4.21 13.17 13.28
C GLY A 3 -2.71 12.91 13.49
N GLU A 4 -2.16 13.22 14.66
CA GLU A 4 -0.71 13.08 14.91
C GLU A 4 -0.17 11.65 15.01
N PRO A 5 -0.84 10.67 15.66
CA PRO A 5 -0.25 9.34 15.83
C PRO A 5 -0.10 8.58 14.51
N ASP A 6 -0.99 8.81 13.54
CA ASP A 6 -0.92 8.15 12.23
C ASP A 6 0.20 8.72 11.36
N ALA A 7 0.44 10.03 11.37
CA ALA A 7 1.51 10.64 10.59
C ALA A 7 2.90 10.15 11.03
N TRP A 8 3.13 10.06 12.34
CA TRP A 8 4.37 9.50 12.88
C TRP A 8 4.54 8.02 12.57
N GLU A 9 3.46 7.21 12.66
CA GLU A 9 3.50 5.78 12.29
C GLU A 9 3.87 5.61 10.81
N ILE A 10 3.30 6.42 9.90
CA ILE A 10 3.63 6.39 8.47
C ILE A 10 5.10 6.78 8.28
N LEU A 11 5.57 7.86 8.91
CA LEU A 11 6.93 8.34 8.74
C LEU A 11 7.97 7.34 9.27
N ASP A 12 7.75 6.79 10.47
CA ASP A 12 8.62 5.76 11.05
C ASP A 12 8.69 4.53 10.14
N PHE A 13 7.54 4.07 9.63
CA PHE A 13 7.49 2.98 8.68
C PHE A 13 8.26 3.30 7.39
N LEU A 14 8.07 4.49 6.81
CA LEU A 14 8.77 4.92 5.59
C LEU A 14 10.29 5.01 5.80
N CYS A 15 10.74 5.49 6.97
CA CYS A 15 12.15 5.51 7.35
C CYS A 15 12.74 4.11 7.47
N GLN A 16 11.99 3.13 7.98
CA GLN A 16 12.47 1.76 8.08
C GLN A 16 12.58 1.10 6.71
N ILE A 17 11.54 1.18 5.88
CA ILE A 17 11.55 0.53 4.56
C ILE A 17 12.52 1.18 3.58
N SER A 18 12.84 2.47 3.73
CA SER A 18 13.78 3.16 2.84
C SER A 18 15.21 2.66 2.97
N THR A 19 15.52 1.93 4.05
CA THR A 19 16.82 1.27 4.24
C THR A 19 16.94 -0.09 3.55
N LEU A 20 15.86 -0.56 2.90
CA LEU A 20 15.77 -1.88 2.28
C LEU A 20 15.65 -1.75 0.76
N THR A 21 16.17 -2.75 0.06
CA THR A 21 15.92 -2.93 -1.38
C THR A 21 14.49 -3.41 -1.62
N TRP A 22 13.96 -3.21 -2.83
CA TRP A 22 12.68 -3.79 -3.22
C TRP A 22 12.65 -5.31 -3.10
N GLY A 23 13.77 -6.00 -3.37
CA GLY A 23 13.88 -7.44 -3.20
C GLY A 23 13.64 -7.86 -1.74
N GLU A 24 14.27 -7.18 -0.79
CA GLU A 24 14.08 -7.41 0.65
C GLU A 24 12.66 -7.09 1.11
N ILE A 25 12.11 -5.97 0.64
CA ILE A 25 10.72 -5.57 0.91
C ILE A 25 9.74 -6.66 0.41
N MET A 26 9.90 -7.12 -0.82
CA MET A 26 9.01 -8.11 -1.44
C MET A 26 9.16 -9.51 -0.84
N ALA A 27 10.30 -9.80 -0.19
CA ALA A 27 10.53 -11.02 0.56
C ALA A 27 9.89 -11.01 1.96
N GLN A 28 9.38 -9.86 2.45
CA GLN A 28 8.72 -9.80 3.75
C GLN A 28 7.41 -10.60 3.74
N MET A 29 7.27 -11.50 4.73
CA MET A 29 6.12 -12.40 4.85
C MET A 29 5.46 -12.25 6.23
N THR A 30 4.14 -12.36 6.30
CA THR A 30 3.34 -12.28 7.54
C THR A 30 2.44 -13.51 7.72
N GLY A 31 1.85 -13.66 8.91
CA GLY A 31 1.08 -14.85 9.31
C GLY A 31 1.90 -15.92 10.06
N PRO A 32 1.24 -16.97 10.58
CA PRO A 32 1.88 -18.06 11.32
C PRO A 32 2.81 -18.90 10.40
N SER A 33 3.77 -19.62 10.98
CA SER A 33 4.81 -20.35 10.21
C SER A 33 4.22 -21.31 9.16
N HIS A 34 3.11 -21.98 9.48
CA HIS A 34 2.43 -22.93 8.60
C HIS A 34 1.55 -22.27 7.52
N LYS A 35 1.35 -20.95 7.54
CA LYS A 35 0.49 -20.22 6.57
C LYS A 35 1.02 -18.81 6.30
N ARG A 36 2.30 -18.72 5.95
CA ARG A 36 2.92 -17.43 5.59
C ARG A 36 2.40 -16.94 4.25
N HIS A 37 2.14 -15.64 4.16
CA HIS A 37 1.77 -14.95 2.94
C HIS A 37 2.60 -13.68 2.79
N LYS A 38 2.73 -13.17 1.56
CA LYS A 38 3.43 -11.90 1.31
C LYS A 38 2.82 -10.80 2.17
N LYS A 39 3.66 -9.96 2.75
CA LYS A 39 3.20 -8.85 3.60
C LYS A 39 2.70 -7.68 2.75
N HIS A 40 3.34 -7.47 1.60
CA HIS A 40 3.10 -6.38 0.68
C HIS A 40 2.65 -6.93 -0.67
N HIS A 41 1.83 -6.16 -1.37
CA HIS A 41 1.15 -6.63 -2.56
C HIS A 41 1.05 -5.51 -3.58
N SER A 42 1.29 -5.88 -4.83
CA SER A 42 0.84 -5.10 -5.96
C SER A 42 -0.59 -5.47 -6.37
N TYR A 43 -1.29 -4.53 -7.01
CA TYR A 43 -2.67 -4.63 -7.43
C TYR A 43 -2.85 -3.95 -8.79
N PRO A 44 -3.38 -4.64 -9.81
CA PRO A 44 -3.86 -3.99 -11.03
C PRO A 44 -4.88 -2.90 -10.71
N ILE A 45 -4.87 -1.78 -11.45
CA ILE A 45 -5.81 -0.66 -11.20
C ILE A 45 -7.27 -1.10 -11.32
N ASP A 46 -7.59 -2.02 -12.23
CA ASP A 46 -8.95 -2.54 -12.42
C ASP A 46 -9.48 -3.37 -11.23
N SER A 47 -8.60 -3.76 -10.29
CA SER A 47 -8.94 -4.56 -9.12
C SER A 47 -9.33 -3.75 -7.88
N VAL A 48 -9.09 -2.43 -7.87
CA VAL A 48 -9.49 -1.55 -6.75
C VAL A 48 -10.90 -0.98 -6.94
N GLY A 49 -11.49 -0.41 -5.88
CA GLY A 49 -12.86 0.10 -5.94
C GLY A 49 -13.05 1.23 -6.97
N ALA A 50 -14.26 1.34 -7.54
CA ALA A 50 -14.58 2.32 -8.60
C ALA A 50 -14.24 3.77 -8.22
N THR A 51 -14.42 4.16 -6.95
CA THR A 51 -14.04 5.48 -6.45
C THR A 51 -12.53 5.73 -6.55
N ALA A 52 -11.71 4.72 -6.27
CA ALA A 52 -10.26 4.83 -6.38
C ALA A 52 -9.83 4.91 -7.85
N GLN A 53 -10.43 4.09 -8.72
CA GLN A 53 -10.18 4.14 -10.17
C GLN A 53 -10.52 5.52 -10.75
N ALA A 54 -11.70 6.06 -10.45
CA ALA A 54 -12.11 7.38 -10.91
C ALA A 54 -11.16 8.49 -10.43
N ARG A 55 -10.61 8.36 -9.22
CA ARG A 55 -9.62 9.31 -8.69
C ARG A 55 -8.29 9.23 -9.43
N LEU A 56 -7.82 8.03 -9.79
CA LEU A 56 -6.59 7.84 -10.56
C LEU A 56 -6.71 8.46 -11.95
N THR A 57 -7.81 8.19 -12.66
CA THR A 57 -8.08 8.80 -13.98
C THR A 57 -8.18 10.32 -13.91
N HIS A 58 -8.85 10.86 -12.89
CA HIS A 58 -8.91 12.31 -12.71
C HIS A 58 -7.53 12.97 -12.49
N LEU A 59 -6.59 12.21 -11.92
CA LEU A 59 -5.22 12.65 -11.70
C LEU A 59 -4.27 12.25 -12.85
N HIS A 60 -4.79 11.64 -13.92
CA HIS A 60 -4.02 11.09 -15.04
C HIS A 60 -2.93 10.09 -14.61
N LEU A 61 -3.14 9.39 -13.48
CA LEU A 61 -2.18 8.41 -12.97
C LEU A 61 -2.27 7.05 -13.66
N ASP A 62 -3.41 6.75 -14.26
CA ASP A 62 -3.63 5.61 -15.16
C ASP A 62 -2.84 5.70 -16.47
N GLU A 63 -2.35 6.89 -16.83
CA GLU A 63 -1.39 7.09 -17.93
C GLU A 63 0.07 6.85 -17.50
N VAL A 64 0.35 6.89 -16.19
CA VAL A 64 1.70 6.79 -15.61
C VAL A 64 1.99 5.37 -15.11
N THR A 65 0.99 4.66 -14.61
CA THR A 65 1.13 3.32 -14.07
C THR A 65 -0.12 2.49 -14.32
N ASP A 66 0.06 1.18 -14.48
CA ASP A 66 -1.00 0.18 -14.59
C ASP A 66 -1.21 -0.62 -13.30
N GLU A 67 -0.35 -0.39 -12.29
CA GLU A 67 -0.30 -1.18 -11.07
C GLU A 67 -0.08 -0.31 -9.82
N LEU A 68 -0.94 -0.51 -8.82
CA LEU A 68 -0.78 0.05 -7.49
C LEU A 68 0.03 -0.88 -6.60
N PHE A 69 0.67 -0.31 -5.59
CA PHE A 69 1.37 -1.04 -4.56
C PHE A 69 0.86 -0.66 -3.17
N ARG A 70 0.73 -1.68 -2.31
CA ARG A 70 0.21 -1.52 -0.96
C ARG A 70 1.15 -2.08 0.08
N PHE A 71 1.63 -1.19 0.94
CA PHE A 71 2.26 -1.57 2.19
C PHE A 71 1.23 -1.92 3.27
N ARG A 72 1.56 -2.94 4.06
CA ARG A 72 0.84 -3.31 5.28
C ARG A 72 1.71 -2.92 6.46
N LEU A 73 1.21 -2.02 7.28
CA LEU A 73 1.91 -1.54 8.48
C LEU A 73 1.50 -2.43 9.66
N SER A 74 0.29 -2.21 10.17
CA SER A 74 -0.27 -2.91 11.32
C SER A 74 -1.75 -3.21 11.08
N GLY A 75 -2.25 -4.33 11.61
CA GLY A 75 -3.69 -4.69 11.53
C GLY A 75 -4.31 -4.51 10.14
N VAL A 76 -5.27 -3.58 10.05
CA VAL A 76 -6.00 -3.18 8.83
C VAL A 76 -5.39 -1.98 8.11
N LYS A 77 -4.45 -1.25 8.72
CA LYS A 77 -3.86 -0.03 8.16
C LYS A 77 -2.99 -0.30 6.94
N ARG A 78 -3.21 0.45 5.85
CA ARG A 78 -2.49 0.31 4.59
C ARG A 78 -1.99 1.66 4.10
N LEU A 79 -0.79 1.66 3.53
CA LEU A 79 -0.27 2.79 2.77
C LEU A 79 -0.28 2.39 1.30
N TRP A 80 -1.04 3.11 0.51
CA TRP A 80 -1.19 2.89 -0.93
C TRP A 80 -0.36 3.89 -1.71
N GLY A 81 0.13 3.43 -2.84
CA GLY A 81 0.89 4.23 -3.77
C GLY A 81 1.10 3.48 -5.07
N PHE A 82 2.06 3.94 -5.85
CA PHE A 82 2.56 3.23 -7.02
C PHE A 82 4.08 3.33 -7.06
N ARG A 83 4.70 2.50 -7.90
CA ARG A 83 6.13 2.51 -8.10
C ARG A 83 6.44 3.12 -9.46
N ALA A 84 7.38 4.06 -9.48
CA ALA A 84 8.03 4.50 -10.71
C ALA A 84 9.53 4.27 -10.51
N ASP A 85 10.06 3.32 -11.27
CA ASP A 85 11.40 2.77 -11.07
C ASP A 85 11.61 2.28 -9.62
N GLU A 86 12.62 2.83 -8.94
CA GLU A 86 12.99 2.50 -7.56
C GLU A 86 12.22 3.34 -6.52
N VAL A 87 11.42 4.32 -6.96
CA VAL A 87 10.73 5.27 -6.06
C VAL A 87 9.30 4.82 -5.82
N PHE A 88 8.89 4.83 -4.54
CA PHE A 88 7.50 4.66 -4.15
C PHE A 88 6.81 6.02 -4.01
N HIS A 89 5.76 6.25 -4.79
CA HIS A 89 4.94 7.45 -4.76
C HIS A 89 3.69 7.21 -3.92
N VAL A 90 3.60 7.86 -2.76
CA VAL A 90 2.46 7.74 -1.84
C VAL A 90 1.21 8.37 -2.44
N LEU A 91 0.09 7.65 -2.39
CA LEU A 91 -1.23 8.12 -2.82
C LEU A 91 -2.20 8.30 -1.65
N TRP A 92 -2.41 7.23 -0.86
CA TRP A 92 -3.44 7.23 0.17
C TRP A 92 -2.97 6.56 1.47
N TRP A 93 -3.31 7.19 2.58
CA TRP A 93 -3.38 6.54 3.88
C TRP A 93 -4.75 5.90 4.04
N ASP A 94 -4.79 4.59 4.24
CA ASP A 94 -6.01 3.78 4.32
C ASP A 94 -6.04 3.02 5.66
N PRO A 95 -6.38 3.71 6.77
CA PRO A 95 -6.39 3.10 8.09
C PRO A 95 -7.51 2.05 8.24
N ASP A 96 -8.59 2.18 7.45
CA ASP A 96 -9.82 1.40 7.56
C ASP A 96 -10.05 0.41 6.41
N HIS A 97 -9.06 0.22 5.53
CA HIS A 97 -9.09 -0.73 4.41
C HIS A 97 -10.25 -0.53 3.42
N GLN A 98 -10.50 0.72 3.03
CA GLN A 98 -11.61 1.14 2.16
C GLN A 98 -11.24 1.28 0.69
N VAL A 99 -9.95 1.36 0.33
CA VAL A 99 -9.50 1.54 -1.07
C VAL A 99 -9.76 0.28 -1.90
N CYS A 100 -9.51 -0.89 -1.31
CA CYS A 100 -9.75 -2.20 -1.92
C CYS A 100 -10.27 -3.16 -0.83
N PRO A 101 -11.55 -3.03 -0.45
CA PRO A 101 -12.14 -3.94 0.52
C PRO A 101 -12.11 -5.35 -0.07
N THR A 102 -11.33 -6.24 0.54
CA THR A 102 -11.41 -7.67 0.25
C THR A 102 -12.33 -8.29 1.30
N ASP A 103 -13.21 -9.20 0.87
CA ASP A 103 -14.06 -9.92 1.79
C ASP A 103 -13.20 -10.53 2.91
N ARG A 104 -13.59 -10.30 4.17
CA ARG A 104 -12.96 -10.96 5.31
C ARG A 104 -13.24 -12.45 5.18
N ASN A 105 -12.23 -13.20 4.74
CA ASN A 105 -12.19 -14.66 4.89
C ASN A 105 -11.96 -15.03 6.36
#